data_AF-A0A954I2U9-F1
#
_entry.id   AF-A0A954I2U9-F1
#
_cell.length_a   1.000
_cell.length_b   1.000
_cell.length_c   1.000
_cell.angle_alpha   90.00
_cell.angle_beta   90.00
_cell.angle_gamma   90.00
#
_symmetry.space_group_name_H-M   'P 1'
#
loop_
_entity.id
_entity.type
_entity.pdbx_description
1 polymer ?
#
loop_
_entity_poly.entity_id
_entity_poly.type
_entity_poly.pdbx_seq_one_letter_code
_entity_poly.pdbx_strand_id
1 'polypeptide(L)' 'MKFCWCPAGSFVMGSPASEADLFSDEDQVSVTLSRGYWMEQTEVTQGLWQSVMGTSPWVERGNTDDYK' A
#
# COMPACT_ATOMS: atom_id res chain seq x y z
N MET A 1 -2.37 -12.74 -12.38
CA MET A 1 -2.67 -11.43 -11.73
C MET A 1 -4.15 -11.17 -11.86
N LYS A 2 -4.77 -10.65 -10.80
CA LYS A 2 -6.18 -10.28 -10.78
C LYS A 2 -6.29 -8.86 -10.26
N PHE A 3 -6.99 -8.01 -10.99
CA PHE A 3 -7.20 -6.61 -10.65
C PHE A 3 -8.64 -6.36 -10.24
N CYS A 4 -8.82 -5.47 -9.29
CA CYS A 4 -10.11 -4.95 -8.85
C CYS A 4 -10.29 -3.53 -9.38
N TRP A 5 -11.49 -3.21 -9.86
CA TRP A 5 -11.85 -1.84 -10.24
C TRP A 5 -12.23 -1.06 -8.98
N CYS A 6 -11.54 0.04 -8.74
CA CYS A 6 -11.88 1.03 -7.72
C CYS A 6 -12.56 2.22 -8.43
N PRO A 7 -13.87 2.44 -8.25
CA PRO A 7 -14.56 3.55 -8.89
C PRO A 7 -14.11 4.90 -8.32
N ALA A 8 -14.33 5.97 -9.08
CA ALA A 8 -14.19 7.33 -8.57
C ALA A 8 -15.11 7.55 -7.36
N GLY A 9 -14.69 8.37 -6.40
CA GLY A 9 -15.46 8.61 -5.18
C GLY A 9 -14.75 9.47 -4.17
N SER A 10 -15.44 9.72 -3.06
CA SER A 10 -14.93 10.48 -1.92
C SER A 10 -15.01 9.63 -0.66
N PHE A 11 -14.00 9.74 0.20
CA PHE A 11 -13.90 9.02 1.46
C PHE A 11 -13.05 9.81 2.45
N VAL A 12 -13.08 9.40 3.72
CA VAL A 12 -12.18 9.93 4.75
C VAL A 12 -10.99 8.99 4.86
N MET A 13 -9.79 9.50 4.61
CA MET A 13 -8.51 8.80 4.78
C MET A 13 -7.89 9.20 6.12
N GLY A 14 -7.13 8.31 6.74
CA GLY A 14 -6.55 8.52 8.07
C GLY A 14 -7.43 7.95 9.18
N SER A 15 -6.93 8.06 10.40
CA SER A 15 -7.43 7.37 11.58
C SER A 15 -8.09 8.36 12.54
N PRO A 16 -9.24 8.02 13.15
CA PRO A 16 -9.92 8.93 14.09
C PRO A 16 -9.01 9.25 15.28
N ALA A 17 -9.04 10.48 15.78
CA ALA A 17 -8.23 10.91 16.93
C ALA A 17 -8.50 10.12 18.24
N SER A 18 -9.56 9.31 18.28
CA SER A 18 -9.91 8.44 19.41
C SER A 18 -9.32 7.03 19.33
N GLU A 19 -8.69 6.65 18.23
CA GLU A 19 -8.04 5.35 18.07
C GLU A 19 -6.76 5.28 18.91
N ALA A 20 -6.45 4.09 19.45
CA ALA A 20 -5.21 3.88 20.19
C ALA A 20 -4.04 3.66 19.21
N ASP A 21 -2.82 4.00 19.63
CA ASP A 21 -1.58 3.75 18.87
C ASP A 21 -1.46 4.52 17.53
N LEU A 22 -2.12 5.67 17.43
CA LEU A 22 -1.99 6.60 16.30
C LEU A 22 -0.59 7.21 16.20
N PHE A 23 -0.09 7.34 14.98
CA PHE A 23 1.06 8.19 14.69
C PHE A 23 0.64 9.62 14.37
N SER A 24 1.57 10.56 14.50
CA SER A 24 1.30 12.00 14.34
C SER A 24 0.91 12.42 12.91
N ASP A 25 1.05 11.52 11.93
CA ASP A 25 0.77 11.74 10.52
C ASP A 25 -0.49 11.00 10.02
N GLU A 26 -1.30 10.45 10.93
CA GLU A 26 -2.50 9.68 10.60
C GLU A 26 -3.81 10.48 10.71
N ASP A 27 -3.74 11.82 10.80
CA ASP A 27 -4.91 12.70 10.88
C ASP A 27 -5.92 12.46 9.74
N GLN A 28 -7.22 12.54 10.07
CA GLN A 28 -8.27 12.34 9.08
C GLN A 28 -8.37 13.48 8.06
N VAL A 29 -8.38 13.12 6.78
CA VAL A 29 -8.53 14.04 5.65
C VAL A 29 -9.60 13.56 4.67
N SER A 30 -10.41 14.49 4.16
CA SER A 30 -11.41 14.19 3.12
C SER A 30 -10.74 14.12 1.75
N VAL A 31 -10.74 12.95 1.14
CA VAL A 31 -10.11 12.68 -0.16
C VAL A 31 -11.19 12.50 -1.23
N THR A 32 -10.95 13.03 -2.42
CA THR A 32 -11.77 12.77 -3.61
C THR A 32 -10.88 12.31 -4.75
N LEU A 33 -11.13 11.11 -5.26
CA LEU A 33 -10.50 10.57 -6.46
C LEU A 33 -11.47 10.77 -7.63
N SER A 34 -11.14 11.72 -8.51
CA SER A 34 -12.02 12.12 -9.63
C SER A 34 -12.15 11.07 -10.73
N ARG A 35 -11.29 10.05 -10.71
CA ARG A 35 -11.23 8.97 -11.69
C ARG A 35 -11.07 7.65 -10.98
N GLY A 36 -11.76 6.62 -11.49
CA GLY A 36 -11.51 5.26 -11.06
C GLY A 36 -10.18 4.74 -11.58
N TYR A 37 -9.67 3.71 -10.92
CA TYR A 37 -8.40 3.07 -11.24
C TYR A 37 -8.46 1.58 -10.94
N TRP A 38 -7.51 0.82 -11.48
CA TRP A 38 -7.34 -0.60 -11.19
C TRP A 38 -6.28 -0.78 -10.12
N MET A 39 -6.55 -1.68 -9.17
CA MET A 39 -5.59 -2.08 -8.13
C MET A 39 -5.44 -3.60 -8.14
N GLU A 40 -4.22 -4.10 -7.96
CA GLU A 40 -4.01 -5.54 -7.83
C GLU A 40 -4.70 -6.05 -6.55
N GLN A 41 -5.36 -7.20 -6.64
CA GLN A 41 -6.09 -7.79 -5.51
C GLN A 41 -5.15 -8.21 -4.37
N THR A 42 -3.87 -8.46 -4.67
CA THR A 42 -2.85 -8.89 -3.73
C THR A 42 -1.60 -8.06 -3.91
N GLU A 43 -0.70 -8.09 -2.93
CA GLU A 43 0.62 -7.50 -3.06
C GLU A 43 1.42 -8.13 -4.21
N VAL A 44 2.36 -7.35 -4.75
CA VAL A 44 3.31 -7.80 -5.77
C VAL A 44 4.13 -8.96 -5.21
N THR A 45 4.06 -10.12 -5.87
CA THR A 45 4.83 -11.29 -5.46
C THR A 45 6.32 -11.13 -5.79
N GLN A 46 7.20 -11.77 -5.04
CA GLN A 46 8.64 -11.83 -5.35
C GLN A 46 8.90 -12.35 -6.77
N GLY A 47 8.16 -13.38 -7.21
CA GLY A 47 8.27 -13.92 -8.57
C GLY A 47 7.87 -12.90 -9.63
N LEU A 48 6.83 -12.09 -9.38
CA LEU A 48 6.44 -11.00 -10.27
C LEU A 48 7.52 -9.93 -10.33
N TRP A 49 8.07 -9.51 -9.19
CA TRP A 49 9.18 -8.55 -9.15
C TRP A 49 10.38 -9.05 -9.96
N GLN A 50 10.83 -10.29 -9.73
CA GLN A 50 11.93 -10.89 -10.47
C GLN A 50 11.65 -10.95 -11.97
N SER A 51 10.42 -11.30 -12.36
CA SER A 51 10.05 -11.42 -13.77
C SER A 51 10.11 -10.09 -14.53
N VAL A 52 9.85 -8.97 -13.85
CA VAL A 52 9.82 -7.62 -14.45
C VAL A 52 11.16 -6.91 -14.31
N MET A 53 11.73 -6.94 -13.11
CA MET A 53 12.90 -6.16 -12.74
C MET A 53 14.22 -6.91 -12.92
N GLY A 54 14.20 -8.25 -12.99
CA GLY A 54 15.40 -9.09 -13.06
C GLY A 54 16.27 -9.08 -11.80
N THR A 55 15.80 -8.45 -10.72
CA THR A 55 16.54 -8.28 -9.46
C THR A 55 15.84 -8.96 -8.29
N SER A 56 16.55 -9.14 -7.19
CA SER A 56 15.98 -9.64 -5.92
C SER A 56 16.49 -8.76 -4.77
N PRO A 57 15.91 -7.57 -4.55
CA PRO A 57 16.43 -6.57 -3.60
C PRO A 57 16.45 -7.05 -2.15
N TRP A 58 15.76 -8.13 -1.82
CA TRP A 58 15.82 -8.80 -0.52
C TRP A 58 17.04 -9.73 -0.36
N VAL A 59 17.73 -10.10 -1.44
CA VAL A 59 18.93 -10.96 -1.38
C VAL A 59 20.17 -10.16 -0.96
N GLU A 60 20.23 -8.87 -1.31
CA GLU A 60 21.36 -8.00 -0.95
C GLU A 60 21.25 -7.39 0.45
N ARG A 61 20.05 -7.38 1.04
CA ARG A 61 19.87 -7.01 2.45
C ARG A 61 20.20 -8.20 3.31
N GLY A 62 21.46 -8.31 3.72
CA GLY A 62 21.85 -9.23 4.79
C GLY A 62 21.01 -8.97 6.03
N ASN A 63 20.06 -9.86 6.30
CA ASN A 63 19.33 -10.09 7.55
C ASN A 63 19.40 -8.96 8.60
N THR A 64 18.76 -7.82 8.34
CA THR A 64 18.38 -6.88 9.40
C THR A 64 16.89 -7.06 9.64
N ASP A 65 16.58 -7.84 10.67
CA ASP A 65 15.24 -7.94 11.24
C ASP A 65 14.84 -6.56 11.81
N ASP A 66 14.40 -5.66 10.93
CA ASP A 66 14.04 -4.28 11.26
C ASP A 66 12.55 -4.12 11.62
N TYR A 67 11.92 -5.18 12.12
CA TYR A 67 10.59 -5.10 12.76
C TYR A 67 10.78 -4.81 14.25
N LYS A 68 10.86 -3.51 14.58
CA LYS A 68 10.67 -2.98 15.93
C LYS A 68 9.32 -2.30 16.00
#